data_AF-A0A833U183-F1
#
_entry.id   AF-A0A833U183-F1
#
_cell.length_a   1.000
_cell.length_b   1.000
_cell.length_c   1.000
_cell.angle_alpha   90.00
_cell.angle_beta   90.00
_cell.angle_gamma   90.00
#
_symmetry.space_group_name_H-M   'P 1'
#
loop_
_entity.id
_entity.type
_entity.pdbx_description
1 polymer ?
#
loop_
_entity_poly.entity_id
_entity_poly.type
_entity_poly.pdbx_seq_one_letter_code
_entity_poly.pdbx_strand_id
1 'polypeptide(L)'
;MADDRRMLRPAIGIDLGTTYSCVAVWQHDRVETIVNDQGNRTTPSCVAFMTDMQQYFIGDAAKNQIAMNPTNSVFDGMEPKRSRNPDQSVAYGAAVQAAIMAGTRNERVQDIVLVDVIPLSLGVESNDGIMSVVIPRNTAIPTKMERNYTTVEDNQTSILFCVYGGERTRAADNYLLGKFTLSGVPAAPRGKITVVVSFHIDINGILKVSAREKTSGVSERITITNDMRARVTEKEIINRMIKDAEIFKAEDDKYKEKAKAKGILEGYAYEMKNALEDENIRSKLEPAFKKQIEDAILHLTRWLDYVQLVEADENLIKKNLKEIKQYYDPFIAKIKQNFDNDANGILEVSSREKTSGVSDRITITNDMRARVTAEEINRMIQDAEIFNAEDEKYKEKAKAEGILEGYASEMKNAVEDGKIRSKLEPAFEKQIEDAILHLTRWLDYVQLSEADENLIKKNLKEIKQYYDPFIAKIKQHK
;
A
#
# COMPACT_ATOMS: atom_id res chain seq x y z
N MET A 1 30.73 -25.39 -76.86
CA MET A 1 30.82 -24.92 -75.47
C MET A 1 29.64 -24.00 -75.23
N ALA A 2 28.55 -24.52 -74.67
CA ALA A 2 27.37 -23.72 -74.33
C ALA A 2 27.46 -23.36 -72.85
N ASP A 3 27.40 -22.06 -72.56
CA ASP A 3 27.49 -21.43 -71.24
C ASP A 3 26.20 -21.76 -70.45
N ASP A 4 26.22 -22.86 -69.68
CA ASP A 4 25.13 -23.29 -68.78
C ASP A 4 25.14 -22.42 -67.51
N ARG A 5 24.93 -21.11 -67.66
CA ARG A 5 24.57 -20.23 -66.53
C ARG A 5 23.11 -20.46 -66.19
N ARG A 6 22.84 -21.57 -65.50
CA ARG A 6 21.63 -21.70 -64.70
C ARG A 6 21.57 -20.50 -63.76
N MET A 7 20.65 -19.58 -64.00
CA MET A 7 20.32 -18.52 -63.06
C MET A 7 20.08 -19.16 -61.68
N LEU A 8 20.99 -18.96 -60.75
CA LEU A 8 20.85 -19.41 -59.37
C LEU A 8 19.56 -18.76 -58.84
N ARG A 9 18.52 -19.58 -58.67
CA ARG A 9 17.25 -19.12 -58.11
C ARG A 9 17.53 -18.58 -56.70
N PRO A 10 16.95 -17.44 -56.29
CA PRO A 10 17.08 -16.94 -54.93
C PRO A 10 16.65 -18.03 -53.95
N ALA A 11 17.51 -18.38 -53.01
CA ALA A 11 17.14 -19.30 -51.93
C ALA A 11 16.64 -18.47 -50.74
N ILE A 12 15.50 -18.86 -50.16
CA ILE A 12 14.95 -18.22 -48.97
C ILE A 12 15.13 -19.19 -47.81
N GLY A 13 15.79 -18.72 -46.74
CA GLY A 13 15.85 -19.39 -45.44
C GLY A 13 14.81 -18.77 -44.51
N ILE A 14 13.98 -19.62 -43.89
CA ILE A 14 12.99 -19.22 -42.90
C ILE A 14 13.33 -19.95 -41.61
N ASP A 15 13.56 -19.20 -40.54
CA ASP A 15 13.67 -19.70 -39.18
C ASP A 15 12.41 -19.28 -38.41
N LEU A 16 11.54 -20.25 -38.14
CA LEU A 16 10.30 -20.06 -37.38
C LEU A 16 10.56 -20.42 -35.92
N GLY A 17 11.27 -19.54 -35.21
CA GLY A 17 11.48 -19.69 -33.77
C GLY A 17 10.20 -19.46 -32.96
N THR A 18 10.12 -20.04 -31.77
CA THR A 18 8.94 -19.89 -30.87
C THR A 18 8.79 -18.46 -30.35
N THR A 19 9.91 -17.75 -30.15
CA THR A 19 9.92 -16.38 -29.63
C THR A 19 10.11 -15.32 -30.72
N TYR A 20 10.97 -15.59 -31.71
CA TYR A 20 11.20 -14.71 -32.85
C TYR A 20 11.36 -15.55 -34.12
N SER A 21 10.82 -15.05 -35.22
CA SER A 21 11.00 -15.57 -36.57
C SER A 21 11.96 -14.68 -37.36
N CYS A 22 12.71 -15.29 -38.26
CA CYS A 22 13.68 -14.63 -39.12
C CYS A 22 13.54 -15.15 -40.56
N VAL A 23 13.66 -14.26 -41.54
CA VAL A 23 13.70 -14.62 -42.96
C VAL A 23 14.95 -14.03 -43.57
N ALA A 24 15.71 -14.85 -44.29
CA ALA A 24 16.89 -14.40 -45.02
C ALA A 24 16.85 -14.91 -46.46
N VAL A 25 17.43 -14.15 -47.37
CA VAL A 25 17.57 -14.50 -48.78
C VAL A 25 19.05 -14.63 -49.14
N TRP A 26 19.39 -15.65 -49.93
CA TRP A 26 20.70 -15.77 -50.56
C TRP A 26 20.70 -15.00 -51.88
N GLN A 27 21.43 -13.89 -51.92
CA GLN A 27 21.59 -13.05 -53.12
C GLN A 27 22.95 -12.38 -53.13
N HIS A 28 23.50 -12.09 -54.31
CA HIS A 28 24.83 -11.46 -54.47
C HIS A 28 25.96 -12.20 -53.73
N ASP A 29 25.95 -13.53 -53.78
CA ASP A 29 26.91 -14.40 -53.08
C ASP A 29 27.01 -14.16 -51.56
N ARG A 30 25.93 -13.68 -50.94
CA ARG A 30 25.82 -13.49 -49.49
C ARG A 30 24.41 -13.77 -48.97
N VAL A 31 24.31 -13.99 -47.66
CA VAL A 31 23.02 -14.04 -46.94
C VAL A 31 22.62 -12.62 -46.56
N GLU A 32 21.39 -12.23 -46.89
CA GLU A 32 20.79 -10.98 -46.45
C GLU A 32 19.53 -11.25 -45.65
N THR A 33 19.52 -10.87 -44.37
CA THR A 33 18.30 -10.93 -43.54
C THR A 33 17.32 -9.86 -43.98
N ILE A 34 16.08 -10.27 -44.23
CA ILE A 34 14.97 -9.38 -44.59
C ILE A 34 14.54 -8.64 -43.33
N VAL A 35 14.43 -7.32 -43.41
CA VAL A 35 13.87 -6.51 -42.34
C VAL A 35 12.35 -6.56 -42.39
N ASN A 36 11.72 -6.60 -41.22
CA ASN A 36 10.27 -6.47 -41.11
C ASN A 36 9.83 -5.03 -41.42
N ASP A 37 8.52 -4.79 -41.40
CA ASP A 37 7.88 -3.49 -41.61
C ASP A 37 8.34 -2.40 -40.62
N GLN A 38 8.87 -2.80 -39.47
CA GLN A 38 9.45 -1.91 -38.45
C GLN A 38 10.97 -1.71 -38.58
N GLY A 39 11.61 -2.32 -39.58
CA GLY A 39 13.06 -2.24 -39.81
C GLY A 39 13.90 -3.22 -38.98
N ASN A 40 13.28 -4.13 -38.23
CA ASN A 40 13.97 -5.14 -37.42
C ASN A 40 14.32 -6.38 -38.24
N ARG A 41 15.48 -6.99 -37.99
CA ARG A 41 15.93 -8.23 -38.66
C ARG A 41 15.31 -9.52 -38.10
N THR A 42 14.55 -9.42 -37.02
CA THR A 42 13.77 -10.51 -36.42
C THR A 42 12.38 -9.99 -36.10
N THR A 43 11.36 -10.84 -36.28
CA THR A 43 9.96 -10.51 -36.02
C THR A 43 9.47 -11.35 -34.83
N PRO A 44 8.85 -10.77 -33.79
CA PRO A 44 8.27 -11.56 -32.71
C PRO A 44 7.29 -12.61 -33.25
N SER A 45 7.36 -13.84 -32.73
CA SER A 45 6.41 -14.90 -33.08
C SER A 45 5.11 -14.73 -32.26
N CYS A 46 4.40 -13.63 -32.52
CA CYS A 46 3.17 -13.23 -31.85
C CYS A 46 2.03 -13.06 -32.86
N VAL A 47 0.82 -13.48 -32.49
CA VAL A 47 -0.42 -13.16 -33.22
C VAL A 47 -1.46 -12.65 -32.24
N ALA A 48 -2.12 -11.53 -32.53
CA ALA A 48 -3.20 -10.99 -31.71
C ALA A 48 -4.48 -10.84 -32.54
N PHE A 49 -5.58 -11.44 -32.10
CA PHE A 49 -6.88 -11.39 -32.76
C PHE A 49 -7.73 -10.27 -32.17
N MET A 50 -8.27 -9.40 -33.03
CA MET A 50 -9.15 -8.29 -32.65
C MET A 50 -10.61 -8.73 -32.81
N THR A 51 -11.34 -8.82 -31.69
CA THR A 51 -12.71 -9.36 -31.63
C THR A 51 -13.75 -8.48 -32.33
N ASP A 52 -13.45 -7.20 -32.49
CA ASP A 52 -14.36 -6.17 -33.01
C ASP A 52 -14.24 -5.97 -34.54
N MET A 53 -13.07 -6.23 -35.12
CA MET A 53 -12.77 -5.86 -36.52
C MET A 53 -12.49 -7.05 -37.47
N GLN A 54 -12.57 -8.30 -37.01
CA GLN A 54 -12.11 -9.49 -37.79
C GLN A 54 -10.69 -9.32 -38.36
N GLN A 55 -9.84 -8.56 -37.66
CA GLN A 55 -8.45 -8.32 -38.02
C GLN A 55 -7.54 -9.08 -37.07
N TYR A 56 -6.34 -9.40 -37.55
CA TYR A 56 -5.27 -9.95 -36.73
C TYR A 56 -3.99 -9.14 -36.93
N PHE A 57 -3.26 -8.95 -35.84
CA PHE A 57 -1.91 -8.40 -35.88
C PHE A 57 -0.89 -9.53 -35.78
N ILE A 58 0.29 -9.31 -36.36
CA ILE A 58 1.43 -10.24 -36.29
C ILE A 58 2.66 -9.44 -35.85
N GLY A 59 3.60 -10.10 -35.16
CA GLY A 59 4.89 -9.50 -34.89
C GLY A 59 4.84 -8.43 -33.80
N ASP A 60 5.53 -7.32 -34.03
CA ASP A 60 5.65 -6.21 -33.08
C ASP A 60 4.28 -5.60 -32.72
N ALA A 61 3.40 -5.46 -33.71
CA ALA A 61 2.04 -4.95 -33.49
C ALA A 61 1.23 -5.88 -32.57
N ALA A 62 1.32 -7.20 -32.75
CA ALA A 62 0.68 -8.17 -31.86
C ALA A 62 1.31 -8.17 -30.46
N LYS A 63 2.63 -8.06 -30.37
CA LYS A 63 3.37 -8.02 -29.10
C LYS A 63 2.92 -6.84 -28.22
N ASN A 64 2.67 -5.68 -28.82
CA ASN A 64 2.18 -4.50 -28.11
C ASN A 64 0.75 -4.67 -27.57
N GLN A 65 -0.02 -5.61 -28.11
CA GLN A 65 -1.39 -5.88 -27.67
C GLN A 65 -1.46 -6.91 -26.53
N ILE A 66 -0.39 -7.64 -26.21
CA ILE A 66 -0.42 -8.71 -25.19
C ILE A 66 -0.94 -8.22 -23.84
N ALA A 67 -0.55 -7.00 -23.43
CA ALA A 67 -0.99 -6.45 -22.15
C ALA A 67 -2.48 -6.06 -22.13
N MET A 68 -3.03 -5.61 -23.26
CA MET A 68 -4.40 -5.10 -23.37
C MET A 68 -5.40 -6.16 -23.86
N ASN A 69 -4.91 -7.18 -24.57
CA ASN A 69 -5.69 -8.27 -25.14
C ASN A 69 -5.01 -9.62 -24.90
N PRO A 70 -4.71 -9.98 -23.62
CA PRO A 70 -3.96 -11.19 -23.30
C PRO A 70 -4.71 -12.47 -23.68
N THR A 71 -6.04 -12.44 -23.72
CA THR A 71 -6.90 -13.59 -23.99
C THR A 71 -6.95 -13.97 -25.47
N ASN A 72 -6.81 -12.99 -26.36
CA ASN A 72 -6.79 -13.21 -27.81
C ASN A 72 -5.40 -13.00 -28.44
N SER A 73 -4.34 -13.01 -27.62
CA SER A 73 -2.97 -12.95 -28.09
C SER A 73 -2.27 -14.29 -27.88
N VAL A 74 -1.68 -14.84 -28.93
CA VAL A 74 -0.85 -16.04 -28.91
C VAL A 74 0.61 -15.61 -28.99
N PHE A 75 1.40 -16.04 -28.00
CA PHE A 75 2.82 -15.81 -27.93
C PHE A 75 3.51 -17.08 -27.41
N ASP A 76 4.70 -17.38 -27.95
CA ASP A 76 5.56 -18.51 -27.53
C ASP A 76 4.95 -19.90 -27.75
N GLY A 77 3.99 -20.04 -28.68
CA GLY A 77 3.42 -21.33 -29.09
C GLY A 77 2.56 -22.05 -28.04
N MET A 78 2.26 -21.41 -26.91
CA MET A 78 1.44 -21.96 -25.83
C MET A 78 0.21 -21.09 -25.57
N GLU A 79 -0.95 -21.70 -25.35
CA GLU A 79 -2.12 -20.95 -24.88
C GLU A 79 -1.89 -20.43 -23.45
N PRO A 80 -2.24 -19.17 -23.15
CA PRO A 80 -2.17 -18.65 -21.79
C PRO A 80 -3.03 -19.48 -20.84
N LYS A 81 -2.50 -19.82 -19.66
CA LYS A 81 -3.29 -20.51 -18.62
C LYS A 81 -4.42 -19.61 -18.11
N ARG A 82 -5.66 -19.97 -18.45
CA ARG A 82 -6.88 -19.21 -18.13
C ARG A 82 -7.39 -19.38 -16.70
N SER A 83 -6.76 -20.24 -15.89
CA SER A 83 -7.20 -20.56 -14.53
C SER A 83 -6.67 -19.59 -13.46
N ARG A 84 -6.05 -18.47 -13.84
CA ARG A 84 -5.41 -17.51 -12.91
C ARG A 84 -5.98 -16.12 -13.13
N ASN A 85 -6.32 -15.46 -12.02
CA ASN A 85 -6.81 -14.08 -12.05
C ASN A 85 -5.61 -13.12 -12.19
N PRO A 86 -5.48 -12.37 -13.30
CA PRO A 86 -4.35 -11.46 -13.52
C PRO A 86 -4.29 -10.33 -12.48
N ASP A 87 -5.44 -9.88 -11.97
CA ASP A 87 -5.52 -8.76 -11.02
C ASP A 87 -5.05 -9.16 -9.61
N GLN A 88 -5.16 -10.44 -9.27
CA GLN A 88 -4.89 -10.94 -7.91
C GLN A 88 -3.58 -11.73 -7.79
N SER A 89 -2.97 -12.11 -8.92
CA SER A 89 -1.82 -13.03 -8.92
C SER A 89 -0.61 -12.46 -8.19
N VAL A 90 -0.34 -11.16 -8.34
CA VAL A 90 0.77 -10.48 -7.65
C VAL A 90 0.52 -10.42 -6.14
N ALA A 91 -0.67 -10.00 -5.73
CA ALA A 91 -1.05 -9.91 -4.31
C ALA A 91 -1.01 -11.30 -3.64
N TYR A 92 -1.45 -12.34 -4.34
CA TYR A 92 -1.38 -13.72 -3.85
C TYR A 92 0.08 -14.18 -3.64
N GLY A 93 0.96 -13.92 -4.61
CA GLY A 93 2.39 -14.22 -4.48
C GLY A 93 3.05 -13.47 -3.32
N ALA A 94 2.70 -12.20 -3.14
CA ALA A 94 3.17 -11.40 -2.00
C ALA A 94 2.71 -11.97 -0.65
N ALA A 95 1.45 -12.43 -0.55
CA ALA A 95 0.94 -13.08 0.66
C ALA A 95 1.66 -14.39 0.98
N VAL A 96 1.98 -15.19 -0.04
CA VAL A 96 2.79 -16.42 0.14
C VAL A 96 4.19 -16.07 0.64
N GLN A 97 4.84 -15.05 0.07
CA GLN A 97 6.15 -14.60 0.52
C GLN A 97 6.10 -14.08 1.96
N ALA A 98 5.06 -13.31 2.32
CA ALA A 98 4.86 -12.84 3.68
C ALA A 98 4.68 -13.99 4.68
N ALA A 99 3.93 -15.04 4.31
CA ALA A 99 3.77 -16.23 5.13
C ALA A 99 5.09 -16.97 5.37
N ILE A 100 5.95 -17.08 4.34
CA ILE A 100 7.29 -17.66 4.44
C ILE A 100 8.16 -16.81 5.39
N MET A 101 8.14 -15.49 5.25
CA MET A 101 8.90 -14.56 6.11
C MET A 101 8.41 -14.57 7.57
N ALA A 102 7.10 -14.74 7.79
CA ALA A 102 6.50 -14.89 9.12
C ALA A 102 6.79 -16.27 9.76
N GLY A 103 7.49 -17.17 9.07
CA GLY A 103 7.84 -18.49 9.58
C GLY A 103 6.68 -19.49 9.59
N THR A 104 5.64 -19.25 8.79
CA THR A 104 4.51 -20.19 8.66
C THR A 104 4.98 -21.49 8.02
N ARG A 105 4.84 -22.62 8.71
CA ARG A 105 5.28 -23.94 8.26
C ARG A 105 4.11 -24.85 7.87
N ASN A 106 3.21 -24.34 7.03
CA ASN A 106 2.19 -25.19 6.42
C ASN A 106 2.85 -26.02 5.30
N GLU A 107 2.41 -27.28 5.11
CA GLU A 107 2.88 -28.20 4.07
C GLU A 107 2.93 -27.56 2.67
N ARG A 108 2.05 -26.58 2.39
CA ARG A 108 2.00 -25.90 1.08
C ARG A 108 3.10 -24.88 0.83
N VAL A 109 3.78 -24.38 1.86
CA VAL A 109 4.78 -23.29 1.75
C VAL A 109 6.17 -23.67 2.25
N GLN A 110 6.29 -24.78 2.99
CA GLN A 110 7.54 -25.21 3.61
C GLN A 110 8.65 -25.53 2.59
N ASP A 111 8.29 -25.96 1.39
CA ASP A 111 9.22 -26.39 0.33
C ASP A 111 9.45 -25.32 -0.75
N ILE A 112 8.98 -24.09 -0.53
CA ILE A 112 9.16 -22.99 -1.49
C ILE A 112 10.51 -22.32 -1.24
N VAL A 113 11.40 -22.42 -2.22
CA VAL A 113 12.67 -21.68 -2.27
C VAL A 113 12.58 -20.63 -3.37
N LEU A 114 12.65 -19.35 -2.99
CA LEU A 114 12.71 -18.24 -3.93
C LEU A 114 14.16 -17.84 -4.16
N VAL A 115 14.57 -17.77 -5.42
CA VAL A 115 15.86 -17.20 -5.83
C VAL A 115 15.55 -16.10 -6.85
N ASP A 116 15.80 -14.85 -6.46
CA ASP A 116 15.65 -13.70 -7.34
C ASP A 116 17.00 -13.33 -7.97
N VAL A 117 17.00 -12.45 -8.97
CA VAL A 117 18.18 -12.09 -9.75
C VAL A 117 18.30 -10.58 -9.99
N ILE A 118 19.51 -10.09 -10.23
CA ILE A 118 19.75 -8.68 -10.59
C ILE A 118 19.35 -8.44 -12.05
N PRO A 119 18.51 -7.45 -12.39
CA PRO A 119 18.03 -7.24 -13.76
C PRO A 119 19.05 -6.59 -14.70
N LEU A 120 20.06 -5.88 -14.17
CA LEU A 120 21.09 -5.17 -14.93
C LEU A 120 22.48 -5.47 -14.38
N SER A 121 23.48 -5.47 -15.25
CA SER A 121 24.88 -5.56 -14.88
C SER A 121 25.29 -4.31 -14.08
N LEU A 122 25.96 -4.53 -12.95
CA LEU A 122 26.42 -3.49 -12.02
C LEU A 122 27.93 -3.37 -12.05
N GLY A 123 28.44 -2.15 -11.93
CA GLY A 123 29.88 -1.91 -12.04
C GLY A 123 30.26 -0.45 -11.86
N VAL A 124 31.54 -0.15 -12.11
CA VAL A 124 32.12 1.19 -12.00
C VAL A 124 32.75 1.64 -13.30
N GLU A 125 32.81 2.95 -13.51
CA GLU A 125 33.54 3.56 -14.62
C GLU A 125 35.06 3.39 -14.44
N SER A 126 35.72 2.89 -15.49
CA SER A 126 37.18 2.88 -15.59
C SER A 126 37.69 4.24 -16.10
N ASN A 127 39.00 4.46 -15.98
CA ASN A 127 39.65 5.69 -16.46
C ASN A 127 39.46 5.94 -17.98
N ASP A 128 39.22 4.89 -18.75
CA ASP A 128 38.98 4.97 -20.20
C ASP A 128 37.51 5.27 -20.54
N GLY A 129 36.66 5.56 -19.55
CA GLY A 129 35.23 5.80 -19.72
C GLY A 129 34.41 4.54 -20.02
N ILE A 130 34.98 3.36 -19.77
CA ILE A 130 34.35 2.06 -20.01
C ILE A 130 33.68 1.57 -18.73
N MET A 131 32.51 0.94 -18.87
CA MET A 131 31.83 0.28 -17.77
C MET A 131 32.54 -1.02 -17.38
N SER A 132 33.19 -1.03 -16.21
CA SER A 132 33.80 -2.21 -15.63
C SER A 132 32.78 -2.98 -14.80
N VAL A 133 32.13 -3.98 -15.40
CA VAL A 133 31.12 -4.82 -14.75
C VAL A 133 31.74 -5.62 -13.59
N VAL A 134 31.18 -5.47 -12.40
CA VAL A 134 31.53 -6.23 -11.18
C VAL A 134 30.53 -7.35 -10.92
N ILE A 135 29.22 -7.08 -11.03
CA ILE A 135 28.18 -8.12 -10.96
C ILE A 135 27.44 -8.17 -12.30
N PRO A 136 27.47 -9.28 -13.04
CA PRO A 136 26.69 -9.43 -14.27
C PRO A 136 25.18 -9.46 -14.00
N ARG A 137 24.37 -9.03 -14.97
CA ARG A 137 22.91 -9.25 -14.94
C ARG A 137 22.56 -10.73 -14.77
N ASN A 138 21.36 -10.99 -14.28
CA ASN A 138 20.81 -12.30 -13.96
C ASN A 138 21.61 -13.08 -12.90
N THR A 139 22.51 -12.42 -12.17
CA THR A 139 23.17 -13.03 -11.00
C THR A 139 22.15 -13.17 -9.88
N ALA A 140 22.08 -14.34 -9.25
CA ALA A 140 21.20 -14.60 -8.11
C ALA A 140 21.49 -13.68 -6.92
N ILE A 141 20.46 -13.23 -6.22
CA ILE A 141 20.56 -12.46 -4.98
C ILE A 141 20.09 -13.30 -3.78
N PRO A 142 20.66 -13.07 -2.58
CA PRO A 142 21.73 -12.12 -2.25
C PRO A 142 23.08 -12.53 -2.83
N THR A 143 23.91 -11.55 -3.20
CA THR A 143 25.27 -11.82 -3.69
C THR A 143 26.28 -10.77 -3.24
N LYS A 144 27.55 -11.14 -3.24
CA LYS A 144 28.69 -10.26 -2.99
C LYS A 144 29.80 -10.58 -3.98
N MET A 145 30.24 -9.59 -4.73
CA MET A 145 31.38 -9.71 -5.65
C MET A 145 32.36 -8.57 -5.45
N GLU A 146 33.64 -8.86 -5.67
CA GLU A 146 34.72 -7.92 -5.47
C GLU A 146 35.62 -7.86 -6.72
N ARG A 147 36.14 -6.68 -7.02
CA ARG A 147 37.12 -6.48 -8.09
C ARG A 147 38.24 -5.55 -7.62
N ASN A 148 39.46 -5.86 -8.03
CA ASN A 148 40.63 -5.04 -7.73
C ASN A 148 40.82 -3.97 -8.81
N TYR A 149 41.13 -2.75 -8.38
CA TYR A 149 41.49 -1.60 -9.20
C TYR A 149 42.82 -1.02 -8.69
N THR A 150 43.48 -0.20 -9.50
CA THR A 150 44.74 0.46 -9.14
C THR A 150 44.67 1.96 -9.40
N THR A 151 45.51 2.75 -8.72
CA THR A 151 45.65 4.18 -9.00
C THR A 151 46.12 4.43 -10.44
N VAL A 152 45.65 5.52 -11.02
CA VAL A 152 45.92 5.89 -12.42
C VAL A 152 46.89 7.07 -12.55
N GLU A 153 47.05 7.84 -11.48
CA GLU A 153 47.97 8.96 -11.39
C GLU A 153 49.03 8.74 -10.30
N ASP A 154 50.19 9.38 -10.50
CA ASP A 154 51.26 9.39 -9.49
C ASP A 154 50.80 10.24 -8.29
N ASN A 155 50.99 9.73 -7.08
CA ASN A 155 50.59 10.39 -5.83
C ASN A 155 49.07 10.67 -5.71
N GLN A 156 48.23 9.85 -6.34
CA GLN A 156 46.77 9.96 -6.24
C GLN A 156 46.28 9.66 -4.81
N THR A 157 45.80 10.67 -4.09
CA THR A 157 45.33 10.56 -2.70
C THR A 157 43.81 10.46 -2.55
N SER A 158 43.07 10.65 -3.65
CA SER A 158 41.62 10.55 -3.70
C SER A 158 41.14 9.91 -5.01
N ILE A 159 40.13 9.06 -4.93
CA ILE A 159 39.58 8.33 -6.08
C ILE A 159 38.06 8.48 -6.08
N LEU A 160 37.52 9.02 -7.17
CA LEU A 160 36.07 9.11 -7.41
C LEU A 160 35.57 7.82 -8.06
N PHE A 161 34.60 7.17 -7.43
CA PHE A 161 33.89 6.02 -7.99
C PHE A 161 32.51 6.46 -8.48
N CYS A 162 32.25 6.27 -9.77
CA CYS A 162 30.93 6.38 -10.36
C CYS A 162 30.36 4.97 -10.55
N VAL A 163 29.23 4.68 -9.89
CA VAL A 163 28.57 3.37 -9.93
C VAL A 163 27.46 3.41 -10.97
N TYR A 164 27.42 2.42 -11.87
CA TYR A 164 26.44 2.35 -12.94
C TYR A 164 25.69 1.01 -12.96
N GLY A 165 24.50 1.03 -13.58
CA GLY A 165 23.73 -0.16 -13.96
C GLY A 165 23.37 -0.12 -15.44
N GLY A 166 23.68 -1.18 -16.17
CA GLY A 166 23.34 -1.32 -17.60
C GLY A 166 24.30 -2.20 -18.41
N GLU A 167 23.96 -2.43 -19.67
CA GLU A 167 24.67 -3.37 -20.56
C GLU A 167 25.52 -2.67 -21.64
N ARG A 168 25.60 -1.33 -21.62
CA ARG A 168 26.36 -0.56 -22.63
C ARG A 168 27.83 -0.57 -22.25
N THR A 169 28.72 -0.59 -23.25
CA THR A 169 30.17 -0.58 -23.01
C THR A 169 30.67 0.75 -22.45
N ARG A 170 30.17 1.88 -22.95
CA ARG A 170 30.54 3.22 -22.45
C ARG A 170 29.80 3.50 -21.14
N ALA A 171 30.51 3.88 -20.09
CA ALA A 171 29.92 4.13 -18.77
C ALA A 171 28.83 5.22 -18.83
N ALA A 172 29.09 6.31 -19.56
CA ALA A 172 28.16 7.42 -19.74
C ALA A 172 26.83 7.05 -20.44
N ASP A 173 26.77 5.91 -21.14
CA ASP A 173 25.55 5.42 -21.80
C ASP A 173 24.71 4.52 -20.88
N ASN A 174 25.18 4.24 -19.66
CA ASN A 174 24.47 3.44 -18.66
C ASN A 174 23.81 4.33 -17.59
N TYR A 175 22.96 3.73 -16.75
CA TYR A 175 22.29 4.46 -15.69
C TYR A 175 23.25 4.72 -14.53
N LEU A 176 23.54 5.99 -14.23
CA LEU A 176 24.31 6.37 -13.07
C LEU A 176 23.49 6.14 -11.81
N LEU A 177 23.95 5.22 -10.96
CA LEU A 177 23.30 4.85 -9.71
C LEU A 177 23.76 5.74 -8.55
N GLY A 178 25.03 6.12 -8.53
CA GLY A 178 25.58 6.94 -7.46
C GLY A 178 27.06 7.23 -7.64
N LYS A 179 27.58 8.15 -6.82
CA LYS A 179 29.00 8.51 -6.80
C LYS A 179 29.50 8.61 -5.37
N PHE A 180 30.71 8.17 -5.12
CA PHE A 180 31.37 8.33 -3.83
C PHE A 180 32.88 8.46 -4.01
N THR A 181 33.54 9.09 -3.05
CA THR A 181 34.96 9.40 -3.14
C THR A 181 35.72 8.69 -2.02
N LEU A 182 36.69 7.86 -2.38
CA LEU A 182 37.65 7.30 -1.44
C LEU A 182 38.79 8.29 -1.24
N SER A 183 38.82 8.97 -0.09
CA SER A 183 39.86 9.94 0.28
C SER A 183 40.84 9.30 1.27
N GLY A 184 42.09 9.77 1.30
CA GLY A 184 43.11 9.26 2.23
C GLY A 184 43.92 8.08 1.67
N VAL A 185 43.98 7.95 0.34
CA VAL A 185 44.83 6.96 -0.33
C VAL A 185 46.31 7.36 -0.16
N PRO A 186 47.22 6.43 0.22
CA PRO A 186 48.64 6.74 0.35
C PRO A 186 49.26 7.20 -0.98
N ALA A 187 50.08 8.26 -0.94
CA ALA A 187 50.81 8.73 -2.11
C ALA A 187 51.85 7.70 -2.56
N ALA A 188 51.70 7.17 -3.78
CA ALA A 188 52.64 6.26 -4.41
C ALA A 188 52.59 6.44 -5.94
N PRO A 189 53.58 5.93 -6.70
CA PRO A 189 53.53 5.90 -8.16
C PRO A 189 52.26 5.20 -8.67
N ARG A 190 51.77 5.60 -9.85
CA ARG A 190 50.59 5.01 -10.49
C ARG A 190 50.69 3.49 -10.55
N GLY A 191 49.57 2.79 -10.38
CA GLY A 191 49.50 1.34 -10.44
C GLY A 191 50.03 0.59 -9.20
N LYS A 192 50.63 1.28 -8.22
CA LYS A 192 51.18 0.63 -7.01
C LYS A 192 50.16 0.42 -5.91
N ILE A 193 49.18 1.32 -5.80
CA ILE A 193 48.10 1.18 -4.83
C ILE A 193 47.01 0.28 -5.41
N THR A 194 46.54 -0.69 -4.62
CA THR A 194 45.42 -1.56 -4.98
C THR A 194 44.19 -1.23 -4.12
N VAL A 195 43.06 -1.01 -4.77
CA VAL A 195 41.77 -0.76 -4.15
C VAL A 195 40.83 -1.91 -4.49
N VAL A 196 40.22 -2.52 -3.47
CA VAL A 196 39.19 -3.54 -3.62
C VAL A 196 37.84 -2.84 -3.61
N VAL A 197 37.10 -2.95 -4.72
CA VAL A 197 35.72 -2.48 -4.79
C VAL A 197 34.81 -3.69 -4.61
N SER A 198 33.93 -3.63 -3.61
CA SER A 198 32.97 -4.67 -3.25
C SER A 198 31.56 -4.19 -3.55
N PHE A 199 30.82 -5.00 -4.29
CA PHE A 199 29.39 -4.85 -4.51
C PHE A 199 28.68 -5.92 -3.69
N HIS A 200 27.79 -5.52 -2.80
CA HIS A 200 26.94 -6.42 -2.04
C HIS A 200 25.48 -6.06 -2.26
N ILE A 201 24.69 -7.01 -2.73
CA ILE A 201 23.24 -6.86 -2.86
C ILE A 201 22.57 -7.86 -1.93
N ASP A 202 21.60 -7.38 -1.15
CA ASP A 202 20.83 -8.20 -0.23
C ASP A 202 19.56 -8.76 -0.88
N ILE A 203 18.79 -9.52 -0.09
CA ILE A 203 17.53 -10.15 -0.50
C ILE A 203 16.46 -9.12 -0.93
N ASN A 204 16.56 -7.86 -0.48
CA ASN A 204 15.63 -6.80 -0.82
C ASN A 204 16.07 -6.02 -2.08
N GLY A 205 17.19 -6.41 -2.69
CA GLY A 205 17.75 -5.72 -3.84
C GLY A 205 18.48 -4.41 -3.48
N ILE A 206 18.80 -4.17 -2.19
CA ILE A 206 19.54 -2.98 -1.78
C ILE A 206 21.02 -3.18 -2.08
N LEU A 207 21.60 -2.26 -2.85
CA LEU A 207 23.00 -2.33 -3.26
C LEU A 207 23.89 -1.52 -2.30
N LYS A 208 24.87 -2.18 -1.71
CA LYS A 208 25.96 -1.55 -0.95
C LYS A 208 27.24 -1.68 -1.76
N VAL A 209 27.81 -0.54 -2.15
CA VAL A 209 29.10 -0.49 -2.83
C VAL A 209 30.13 0.11 -1.90
N SER A 210 31.25 -0.57 -1.72
CA SER A 210 32.37 -0.06 -0.92
C SER A 210 33.68 -0.17 -1.70
N ALA A 211 34.60 0.73 -1.43
CA ALA A 211 35.97 0.67 -1.89
C ALA A 211 36.89 0.66 -0.67
N ARG A 212 37.90 -0.22 -0.66
CA ARG A 212 38.90 -0.31 0.41
C ARG A 212 40.30 -0.41 -0.19
N GLU A 213 41.20 0.49 0.22
CA GLU A 213 42.62 0.38 -0.10
C GLU A 213 43.27 -0.70 0.79
N LYS A 214 44.11 -1.56 0.19
CA LYS A 214 44.60 -2.77 0.87
C LYS A 214 45.62 -2.51 1.99
N THR A 215 46.41 -1.44 1.92
CA THR A 215 47.58 -1.22 2.78
C THR A 215 47.24 -0.44 4.04
N SER A 216 46.62 0.72 3.88
CA SER A 216 46.16 1.61 4.96
C SER A 216 44.82 1.16 5.53
N GLY A 217 44.05 0.35 4.79
CA GLY A 217 42.71 -0.09 5.19
C GLY A 217 41.64 0.99 5.08
N VAL A 218 41.99 2.19 4.59
CA VAL A 218 41.04 3.26 4.35
C VAL A 218 39.95 2.77 3.40
N SER A 219 38.71 2.98 3.79
CA SER A 219 37.57 2.51 3.04
C SER A 219 36.46 3.53 3.05
N GLU A 220 35.71 3.58 1.97
CA GLU A 220 34.49 4.35 1.92
C GLU A 220 33.38 3.62 1.15
N ARG A 221 32.13 4.00 1.38
CA ARG A 221 30.97 3.28 0.86
C ARG A 221 29.80 4.19 0.51
N ILE A 222 28.95 3.68 -0.37
CA ILE A 222 27.64 4.22 -0.69
C ILE A 222 26.59 3.11 -0.57
N THR A 223 25.40 3.48 -0.08
CA THR A 223 24.22 2.60 -0.11
C THR A 223 23.28 3.16 -1.16
N ILE A 224 22.88 2.32 -2.11
CA ILE A 224 22.04 2.65 -3.24
C ILE A 224 20.77 1.80 -3.10
N THR A 225 19.66 2.46 -2.80
CA THR A 225 18.33 1.87 -2.79
C THR A 225 17.67 2.02 -4.16
N ASN A 226 16.72 1.15 -4.48
CA ASN A 226 16.02 1.11 -5.77
C ASN A 226 15.28 2.43 -6.10
N ASP A 227 15.01 3.26 -5.08
CA ASP A 227 14.19 4.48 -5.16
C ASP A 227 14.92 5.77 -5.51
N MET A 228 16.20 5.75 -5.88
CA MET A 228 16.94 6.97 -6.26
C MET A 228 16.43 7.67 -7.56
N ARG A 229 15.32 7.20 -8.15
CA ARG A 229 14.54 7.95 -9.17
C ARG A 229 13.68 9.07 -8.55
N ALA A 230 13.47 9.10 -7.24
CA ALA A 230 12.82 10.21 -6.54
C ALA A 230 13.87 11.16 -5.94
N ARG A 231 13.95 12.40 -6.46
CA ARG A 231 14.87 13.46 -6.00
C ARG A 231 14.45 14.10 -4.66
N VAL A 232 13.98 13.33 -3.70
CA VAL A 232 13.62 13.81 -2.35
C VAL A 232 14.02 12.70 -1.38
N THR A 233 14.57 13.06 -0.21
CA THR A 233 15.04 12.05 0.74
C THR A 233 13.87 11.14 1.16
N GLU A 234 14.10 9.82 1.16
CA GLU A 234 13.15 8.77 1.52
C GLU A 234 12.38 9.08 2.83
N LYS A 235 13.08 9.71 3.77
CA LYS A 235 12.55 10.20 5.05
C LYS A 235 11.48 11.30 4.91
N GLU A 236 11.64 12.25 4.00
CA GLU A 236 10.68 13.34 3.79
C GLU A 236 9.39 12.85 3.12
N ILE A 237 9.50 11.93 2.16
CA ILE A 237 8.32 11.34 1.49
C ILE A 237 7.55 10.48 2.49
N ILE A 238 8.22 9.56 3.19
CA ILE A 238 7.56 8.66 4.14
C ILE A 238 6.89 9.48 5.25
N ASN A 239 7.58 10.48 5.82
CA ASN A 239 6.99 11.31 6.87
C ASN A 239 5.81 12.13 6.37
N ARG A 240 5.87 12.66 5.14
CA ARG A 240 4.75 13.38 4.54
C ARG A 240 3.58 12.44 4.25
N MET A 241 3.83 11.25 3.71
CA MET A 241 2.79 10.25 3.41
C MET A 241 2.13 9.72 4.67
N ILE A 242 2.88 9.50 5.76
CA ILE A 242 2.33 9.12 7.06
C ILE A 242 1.43 10.25 7.59
N LYS A 243 1.92 11.49 7.56
CA LYS A 243 1.14 12.65 8.00
C LYS A 243 -0.12 12.87 7.17
N ASP A 244 -0.01 12.74 5.85
CA ASP A 244 -1.14 12.88 4.93
C ASP A 244 -2.15 11.73 5.17
N ALA A 245 -1.68 10.49 5.37
CA ALA A 245 -2.54 9.34 5.71
C ALA A 245 -3.26 9.51 7.05
N GLU A 246 -2.62 10.08 8.07
CA GLU A 246 -3.25 10.41 9.35
C GLU A 246 -4.33 11.48 9.19
N ILE A 247 -4.08 12.51 8.36
CA ILE A 247 -5.07 13.55 8.05
C ILE A 247 -6.28 12.92 7.33
N PHE A 248 -6.05 12.11 6.30
CA PHE A 248 -7.12 11.45 5.56
C PHE A 248 -7.93 10.49 6.44
N LYS A 249 -7.26 9.72 7.31
CA LYS A 249 -7.95 8.86 8.28
C LYS A 249 -8.85 9.68 9.22
N ALA A 250 -8.38 10.83 9.71
CA ALA A 250 -9.17 11.70 10.58
C ALA A 250 -10.35 12.35 9.85
N GLU A 251 -10.20 12.69 8.56
CA GLU A 251 -11.28 13.19 7.71
C GLU A 251 -12.33 12.10 7.42
N ASP A 252 -11.86 10.90 7.06
CA ASP A 252 -12.71 9.73 6.81
C ASP A 252 -13.49 9.33 8.06
N ASP A 253 -12.88 9.36 9.24
CA ASP A 253 -13.55 9.05 10.51
C ASP A 253 -14.62 10.09 10.86
N LYS A 254 -14.35 11.38 10.63
CA LYS A 254 -15.37 12.44 10.78
C LYS A 254 -16.51 12.27 9.78
N TYR A 255 -16.20 11.92 8.54
CA TYR A 255 -17.21 11.65 7.51
C TYR A 255 -18.08 10.45 7.89
N LYS A 256 -17.48 9.35 8.38
CA LYS A 256 -18.20 8.18 8.89
C LYS A 256 -19.12 8.53 10.05
N GLU A 257 -18.65 9.28 11.04
CA GLU A 257 -19.48 9.70 12.18
C GLU A 257 -20.64 10.60 11.75
N LYS A 258 -20.40 11.51 10.79
CA LYS A 258 -21.45 12.33 10.16
C LYS A 258 -22.47 11.46 9.41
N ALA A 259 -22.00 10.49 8.63
CA ALA A 259 -22.86 9.56 7.89
C ALA A 259 -23.71 8.68 8.83
N LYS A 260 -23.13 8.18 9.92
CA LYS A 260 -23.85 7.43 10.96
C LYS A 260 -24.94 8.28 11.63
N ALA A 261 -24.60 9.50 12.05
CA ALA A 261 -25.57 10.41 12.68
C ALA A 261 -26.72 10.76 11.73
N LYS A 262 -26.43 10.98 10.45
CA LYS A 262 -27.44 11.20 9.40
C LYS A 262 -28.32 9.95 9.22
N GLY A 263 -27.73 8.76 9.11
CA GLY A 263 -28.47 7.52 8.96
C GLY A 263 -29.41 7.21 10.14
N ILE A 264 -29.01 7.53 11.37
CA ILE A 264 -29.87 7.39 12.56
C ILE A 264 -31.09 8.33 12.45
N LEU A 265 -30.89 9.57 12.00
CA LEU A 265 -31.97 10.55 11.85
C LEU A 265 -32.94 10.20 10.73
N GLU A 266 -32.43 9.70 9.60
CA GLU A 266 -33.25 9.17 8.51
C GLU A 266 -34.08 7.98 8.98
N GLY A 267 -33.47 7.08 9.77
CA GLY A 267 -34.17 5.95 10.39
C GLY A 267 -35.32 6.40 11.29
N TYR A 268 -35.09 7.37 12.19
CA TYR A 268 -36.16 7.93 13.03
C TYR A 268 -37.26 8.59 12.21
N ALA A 269 -36.92 9.39 11.20
CA ALA A 269 -37.93 10.02 10.33
C ALA A 269 -38.83 8.98 9.66
N TYR A 270 -38.22 7.91 9.17
CA TYR A 270 -38.91 6.81 8.50
C TYR A 270 -39.80 6.00 9.45
N GLU A 271 -39.29 5.65 10.64
CA GLU A 271 -40.05 4.96 11.68
C GLU A 271 -41.27 5.79 12.14
N MET A 272 -41.08 7.10 12.38
CA MET A 272 -42.19 8.01 12.74
C MET A 272 -43.26 8.08 11.66
N LYS A 273 -42.83 8.17 10.39
CA LYS A 273 -43.73 8.25 9.24
C LYS A 273 -44.57 6.97 9.11
N ASN A 274 -43.93 5.81 9.16
CA ASN A 274 -44.62 4.53 9.07
C ASN A 274 -45.59 4.32 10.23
N ALA A 275 -45.20 4.68 11.45
CA ALA A 275 -46.08 4.59 12.62
C ALA A 275 -47.33 5.48 12.50
N LEU A 276 -47.24 6.62 11.79
CA LEU A 276 -48.41 7.48 11.53
C LEU A 276 -49.28 7.03 10.36
N GLU A 277 -48.72 6.24 9.43
CA GLU A 277 -49.45 5.66 8.31
C GLU A 277 -50.23 4.40 8.72
N ASP A 278 -49.81 3.70 9.77
CA ASP A 278 -50.55 2.57 10.35
C ASP A 278 -51.84 3.04 11.05
N GLU A 279 -53.01 2.65 10.52
CA GLU A 279 -54.32 3.03 11.07
C GLU A 279 -54.55 2.57 12.51
N ASN A 280 -53.93 1.46 12.94
CA ASN A 280 -54.07 0.93 14.30
C ASN A 280 -53.34 1.78 15.33
N ILE A 281 -52.25 2.43 14.91
CA ILE A 281 -51.52 3.41 15.73
C ILE A 281 -52.23 4.76 15.63
N ARG A 282 -52.51 5.21 14.40
CA ARG A 282 -53.07 6.53 14.09
C ARG A 282 -54.41 6.80 14.77
N SER A 283 -55.26 5.79 14.94
CA SER A 283 -56.58 5.89 15.60
C SER A 283 -56.50 5.98 17.13
N LYS A 284 -55.41 5.51 17.73
CA LYS A 284 -55.18 5.52 19.19
C LYS A 284 -54.45 6.79 19.68
N LEU A 285 -53.99 7.64 18.77
CA LEU A 285 -53.27 8.87 19.10
C LEU A 285 -54.23 10.06 19.20
N GLU A 286 -54.03 10.89 20.23
CA GLU A 286 -54.79 12.13 20.37
C GLU A 286 -54.50 13.11 19.21
N PRO A 287 -55.50 13.86 18.71
CA PRO A 287 -55.34 14.75 17.56
C PRO A 287 -54.23 15.80 17.73
N ALA A 288 -54.08 16.35 18.94
CA ALA A 288 -53.04 17.33 19.26
C ALA A 288 -51.64 16.72 19.20
N PHE A 289 -51.50 15.48 19.65
CA PHE A 289 -50.24 14.75 19.65
C PHE A 289 -49.84 14.32 18.23
N LYS A 290 -50.81 13.86 17.43
CA LYS A 290 -50.61 13.54 16.01
C LYS A 290 -50.05 14.71 15.22
N LYS A 291 -50.60 15.91 15.41
CA LYS A 291 -50.11 17.13 14.76
C LYS A 291 -48.66 17.47 15.16
N GLN A 292 -48.31 17.30 16.43
CA GLN A 292 -46.93 17.51 16.91
C GLN A 292 -45.93 16.58 16.22
N ILE A 293 -46.33 15.33 15.95
CA ILE A 293 -45.48 14.34 15.28
C ILE A 293 -45.35 14.66 13.79
N GLU A 294 -46.45 15.01 13.11
CA GLU A 294 -46.45 15.44 11.70
C GLU A 294 -45.55 16.67 11.49
N ASP A 295 -45.63 17.66 12.38
CA ASP A 295 -44.77 18.85 12.36
C ASP A 295 -43.28 18.49 12.60
N ALA A 296 -43.00 17.55 13.49
CA ALA A 296 -41.65 17.07 13.77
C ALA A 296 -41.02 16.30 12.59
N ILE A 297 -41.79 15.45 11.91
CA ILE A 297 -41.36 14.75 10.69
C ILE A 297 -41.05 15.76 9.58
N LEU A 298 -41.95 16.72 9.34
CA LEU A 298 -41.77 17.73 8.31
C LEU A 298 -40.52 18.59 8.56
N HIS A 299 -40.26 18.95 9.82
CA HIS A 299 -39.06 19.67 10.22
C HIS A 299 -37.80 18.81 9.98
N LEU A 300 -37.83 17.53 10.36
CA LEU A 300 -36.72 16.59 10.20
C LEU A 300 -36.39 16.31 8.72
N THR A 301 -37.38 16.08 7.88
CA THR A 301 -37.19 15.86 6.43
C THR A 301 -36.57 17.09 5.75
N ARG A 302 -37.10 18.28 6.01
CA ARG A 302 -36.54 19.53 5.46
C ARG A 302 -35.11 19.79 5.92
N TRP A 303 -34.80 19.40 7.16
CA TRP A 303 -33.46 19.56 7.69
C TRP A 303 -32.47 18.56 7.10
N LEU A 304 -32.88 17.30 6.88
CA LEU A 304 -32.07 16.30 6.18
C LEU A 304 -31.73 16.73 4.75
N ASP A 305 -32.69 17.34 4.04
CA ASP A 305 -32.49 17.94 2.71
C ASP A 305 -31.47 19.09 2.75
N TYR A 306 -31.55 19.97 3.76
CA TYR A 306 -30.62 21.08 3.96
C TYR A 306 -29.19 20.61 4.28
N VAL A 307 -29.05 19.59 5.14
CA VAL A 307 -27.74 19.01 5.52
C VAL A 307 -27.03 18.38 4.32
N GLN A 308 -27.78 17.82 3.38
CA GLN A 308 -27.24 17.24 2.14
C GLN A 308 -26.73 18.30 1.15
N LEU A 309 -27.23 19.54 1.23
CA LEU A 309 -26.89 20.63 0.32
C LEU A 309 -25.74 21.53 0.78
N VAL A 310 -25.52 21.68 2.09
CA VAL A 310 -24.64 22.73 2.65
C VAL A 310 -23.40 22.17 3.38
N GLU A 311 -23.17 20.85 3.36
CA GLU A 311 -22.10 20.22 4.16
C GLU A 311 -22.12 20.66 5.65
N ALA A 312 -23.28 20.58 6.31
CA ALA A 312 -23.45 21.08 7.68
C ALA A 312 -22.38 20.59 8.68
N ASP A 313 -21.95 21.49 9.58
CA ASP A 313 -21.00 21.25 10.68
C ASP A 313 -21.48 20.12 11.61
N GLU A 314 -20.54 19.27 12.04
CA GLU A 314 -20.75 18.14 12.96
C GLU A 314 -21.46 18.57 14.25
N ASN A 315 -21.13 19.75 14.77
CA ASN A 315 -21.74 20.28 15.99
C ASN A 315 -23.22 20.60 15.82
N LEU A 316 -23.60 21.12 14.64
CA LEU A 316 -24.98 21.43 14.31
C LEU A 316 -25.81 20.13 14.17
N ILE A 317 -25.21 19.10 13.57
CA ILE A 317 -25.85 17.78 13.43
C ILE A 317 -26.07 17.13 14.80
N LYS A 318 -25.06 17.12 15.68
CA LYS A 318 -25.17 16.57 17.03
C LYS A 318 -26.20 17.30 17.89
N LYS A 319 -26.26 18.64 17.79
CA LYS A 319 -27.24 19.46 18.51
C LYS A 319 -28.67 19.11 18.08
N ASN A 320 -28.93 19.08 16.78
CA ASN A 320 -30.26 18.77 16.25
C ASN A 320 -30.66 17.32 16.53
N LEU A 321 -29.72 16.38 16.48
CA LEU A 321 -29.97 14.99 16.88
C LEU A 321 -30.41 14.88 18.34
N LYS A 322 -29.83 15.67 19.23
CA LYS A 322 -30.25 15.75 20.64
C LYS A 322 -31.65 16.36 20.78
N GLU A 323 -31.94 17.44 20.06
CA GLU A 323 -33.26 18.08 20.08
C GLU A 323 -34.35 17.15 19.55
N ILE A 324 -34.12 16.45 18.44
CA ILE A 324 -35.08 15.52 17.85
C ILE A 324 -35.32 14.30 18.73
N LYS A 325 -34.26 13.72 19.35
CA LYS A 325 -34.41 12.62 20.31
C LYS A 325 -35.32 12.95 21.49
N GLN A 326 -35.28 14.20 21.98
CA GLN A 326 -36.16 14.63 23.07
C GLN A 326 -37.65 14.54 22.74
N TYR A 327 -38.02 14.64 21.47
CA TYR A 327 -39.40 14.47 21.02
C TYR A 327 -39.70 13.04 20.58
N TYR A 328 -38.71 12.36 19.98
CA TYR A 328 -38.86 11.01 19.43
C TYR A 328 -38.91 9.90 20.48
N ASP A 329 -37.99 9.92 21.45
CA ASP A 329 -37.89 8.85 22.45
C ASP A 329 -39.20 8.71 23.28
N PRO A 330 -39.84 9.81 23.74
CA PRO A 330 -41.14 9.73 24.42
C PRO A 330 -42.26 9.25 23.50
N PHE A 331 -42.19 9.55 22.20
CA PHE A 331 -43.18 9.12 21.22
C PHE A 331 -43.14 7.61 20.99
N ILE A 332 -41.96 7.04 20.75
CA ILE A 332 -41.80 5.58 20.63
C ILE A 332 -42.10 4.87 21.94
N ALA A 333 -41.72 5.43 23.08
CA ALA A 333 -42.09 4.87 24.38
C ALA A 333 -43.62 4.80 24.54
N LYS A 334 -44.36 5.86 24.15
CA LYS A 334 -45.82 5.92 24.23
C LYS A 334 -46.51 5.01 23.20
N ILE A 335 -45.90 4.78 22.04
CA ILE A 335 -46.33 3.73 21.11
C ILE A 335 -46.12 2.36 21.77
N LYS A 336 -44.93 2.02 22.23
CA LYS A 336 -44.67 0.70 22.87
C LYS A 336 -45.59 0.44 24.06
N GLN A 337 -45.80 1.44 24.91
CA GLN A 337 -46.69 1.33 26.07
C GLN A 337 -48.18 1.10 25.71
N ASN A 338 -48.63 1.59 24.54
CA ASN A 338 -49.99 1.36 24.03
C ASN A 338 -50.14 0.02 23.28
N PHE A 339 -49.04 -0.71 23.06
CA PHE A 339 -48.97 -1.95 22.28
C PHE A 339 -48.42 -3.16 23.09
N ASP A 340 -47.96 -2.95 24.32
CA ASP A 340 -47.46 -3.99 25.26
C ASP A 340 -48.52 -4.63 26.18
N ASN A 341 -49.78 -4.64 25.75
CA ASN A 341 -50.72 -5.68 26.17
C ASN A 341 -51.03 -6.43 24.87
N ASP A 342 -50.21 -7.43 24.49
CA ASP A 342 -50.56 -8.84 24.66
C ASP A 342 -49.29 -9.72 24.54
N ALA A 343 -49.05 -10.54 25.55
CA ALA A 343 -47.77 -11.23 25.81
C ALA A 343 -47.41 -12.41 24.88
N ASN A 344 -47.79 -12.42 23.59
CA ASN A 344 -47.44 -13.56 22.71
C ASN A 344 -47.01 -13.24 21.26
N GLY A 345 -46.91 -11.99 20.82
CA GLY A 345 -46.21 -11.65 19.57
C GLY A 345 -46.66 -12.39 18.29
N ILE A 346 -47.92 -12.84 18.22
CA ILE A 346 -48.51 -13.48 17.03
C ILE A 346 -49.69 -12.60 16.55
N LEU A 347 -49.61 -12.12 15.31
CA LEU A 347 -50.71 -11.47 14.60
C LEU A 347 -51.48 -12.52 13.79
N GLU A 348 -52.69 -12.88 14.23
CA GLU A 348 -53.62 -13.68 13.41
C GLU A 348 -54.54 -12.76 12.61
N VAL A 349 -54.46 -12.83 11.27
CA VAL A 349 -55.40 -12.14 10.38
C VAL A 349 -56.24 -13.19 9.67
N SER A 350 -57.56 -13.09 9.81
CA SER A 350 -58.53 -13.88 9.05
C SER A 350 -59.43 -12.95 8.25
N SER A 351 -59.75 -13.35 7.03
CA SER A 351 -60.78 -12.69 6.22
C SER A 351 -61.95 -13.65 6.02
N ARG A 352 -63.17 -13.14 6.11
CA ARG A 352 -64.40 -13.91 5.93
C ARG A 352 -65.20 -13.30 4.80
N GLU A 353 -65.41 -14.06 3.74
CA GLU A 353 -66.26 -13.64 2.62
C GLU A 353 -67.73 -13.73 3.08
N LYS A 354 -68.44 -12.59 3.06
CA LYS A 354 -69.77 -12.44 3.70
C LYS A 354 -70.89 -13.28 3.07
N THR A 355 -70.69 -13.83 1.88
CA THR A 355 -71.71 -14.57 1.11
C THR A 355 -71.52 -16.08 1.10
N SER A 356 -70.29 -16.59 1.16
CA SER A 356 -69.98 -18.02 1.05
C SER A 356 -69.66 -18.69 2.38
N GLY A 357 -69.36 -17.91 3.43
CA GLY A 357 -69.04 -18.41 4.77
C GLY A 357 -67.67 -19.07 4.90
N VAL A 358 -66.91 -19.19 3.81
CA VAL A 358 -65.55 -19.73 3.80
C VAL A 358 -64.58 -18.69 4.37
N SER A 359 -63.69 -19.14 5.26
CA SER A 359 -62.63 -18.32 5.84
C SER A 359 -61.28 -18.96 5.56
N ASP A 360 -60.37 -18.21 4.95
CA ASP A 360 -58.97 -18.60 4.86
C ASP A 360 -58.15 -17.90 5.94
N ARG A 361 -57.23 -18.67 6.53
CA ARG A 361 -56.42 -18.28 7.68
C ARG A 361 -54.97 -18.19 7.24
N ILE A 362 -54.38 -17.00 7.34
CA ILE A 362 -52.96 -16.81 7.08
C ILE A 362 -52.28 -16.51 8.42
N THR A 363 -51.37 -17.40 8.81
CA THR A 363 -50.48 -17.20 9.95
C THR A 363 -49.17 -16.63 9.41
N ILE A 364 -48.89 -15.36 9.69
CA ILE A 364 -47.59 -14.75 9.38
C ILE A 364 -46.70 -14.98 10.59
N THR A 365 -45.88 -16.04 10.55
CA THR A 365 -44.72 -16.17 11.43
C THR A 365 -43.52 -15.52 10.79
N ASN A 366 -42.62 -14.95 11.60
CA ASN A 366 -41.31 -14.45 11.15
C ASN A 366 -40.35 -15.62 10.83
N ASP A 367 -40.79 -16.57 10.01
CA ASP A 367 -39.97 -17.64 9.46
C ASP A 367 -39.73 -17.36 7.98
N MET A 368 -38.86 -16.39 7.71
CA MET A 368 -38.36 -16.13 6.37
C MET A 368 -37.08 -16.92 6.14
N ARG A 369 -37.22 -18.06 5.46
CA ARG A 369 -36.16 -18.74 4.71
C ARG A 369 -35.59 -17.77 3.66
N ALA A 370 -34.46 -17.13 4.00
CA ALA A 370 -33.38 -16.65 3.13
C ALA A 370 -32.78 -15.35 3.68
N ARG A 371 -31.97 -15.47 4.73
CA ARG A 371 -30.80 -14.63 5.08
C ARG A 371 -30.40 -15.00 6.51
N VAL A 372 -29.12 -15.31 6.69
CA VAL A 372 -28.33 -15.34 7.94
C VAL A 372 -29.09 -15.80 9.19
N THR A 373 -28.85 -17.04 9.63
CA THR A 373 -29.45 -17.66 10.82
C THR A 373 -29.22 -16.81 12.09
N ALA A 374 -30.08 -16.92 13.11
CA ALA A 374 -29.89 -16.21 14.39
C ALA A 374 -28.54 -16.54 15.05
N GLU A 375 -28.01 -17.74 14.80
CA GLU A 375 -26.66 -18.17 15.21
C GLU A 375 -25.55 -17.47 14.41
N GLU A 376 -25.75 -17.22 13.12
CA GLU A 376 -24.83 -16.39 12.32
C GLU A 376 -24.93 -14.91 12.69
N ILE A 377 -26.12 -14.38 12.99
CA ILE A 377 -26.27 -13.00 13.50
C ILE A 377 -25.56 -12.84 14.84
N ASN A 378 -25.75 -13.78 15.78
CA ASN A 378 -25.07 -13.74 17.07
C ASN A 378 -23.56 -13.94 16.94
N ARG A 379 -23.10 -14.77 16.00
CA ARG A 379 -21.66 -14.86 15.67
C ARG A 379 -21.14 -13.55 15.08
N MET A 380 -21.85 -12.94 14.14
CA MET A 380 -21.45 -11.65 13.56
C MET A 380 -21.45 -10.52 14.60
N ILE A 381 -22.36 -10.52 15.57
CA ILE A 381 -22.36 -9.57 16.68
C ILE A 381 -21.17 -9.84 17.61
N GLN A 382 -20.92 -11.09 17.99
CA GLN A 382 -19.76 -11.45 18.82
C GLN A 382 -18.43 -11.14 18.13
N ASP A 383 -18.31 -11.46 16.84
CA ASP A 383 -17.14 -11.14 16.03
C ASP A 383 -16.97 -9.62 15.93
N ALA A 384 -18.04 -8.86 15.69
CA ALA A 384 -17.99 -7.40 15.66
C ALA A 384 -17.62 -6.79 17.02
N GLU A 385 -18.08 -7.37 18.13
CA GLU A 385 -17.68 -6.95 19.48
C GLU A 385 -16.20 -7.25 19.79
N ILE A 386 -15.70 -8.41 19.34
CA ILE A 386 -14.27 -8.78 19.44
C ILE A 386 -13.42 -7.83 18.60
N PHE A 387 -13.78 -7.61 17.32
CA PHE A 387 -13.07 -6.69 16.45
C PHE A 387 -13.10 -5.26 16.98
N ASN A 388 -14.22 -4.81 17.56
CA ASN A 388 -14.31 -3.48 18.16
C ASN A 388 -13.45 -3.35 19.43
N ALA A 389 -13.38 -4.40 20.27
CA ALA A 389 -12.51 -4.42 21.44
C ALA A 389 -11.01 -4.44 21.05
N GLU A 390 -10.66 -5.19 20.00
CA GLU A 390 -9.31 -5.19 19.43
C GLU A 390 -8.96 -3.83 18.81
N ASP A 391 -9.84 -3.24 18.02
CA ASP A 391 -9.67 -1.91 17.41
C ASP A 391 -9.47 -0.82 18.47
N GLU A 392 -10.23 -0.84 19.57
CA GLU A 392 -10.04 0.10 20.68
C GLU A 392 -8.69 -0.09 21.39
N LYS A 393 -8.24 -1.35 21.58
CA LYS A 393 -6.89 -1.65 22.10
C LYS A 393 -5.80 -1.10 21.16
N TYR A 394 -5.95 -1.26 19.85
CA TYR A 394 -5.02 -0.72 18.85
C TYR A 394 -5.02 0.82 18.82
N LYS A 395 -6.19 1.47 18.95
CA LYS A 395 -6.30 2.93 18.99
C LYS A 395 -5.58 3.53 20.20
N GLU A 396 -5.74 2.95 21.39
CA GLU A 396 -5.07 3.47 22.59
C GLU A 396 -3.55 3.22 22.57
N LYS A 397 -3.10 2.11 21.97
CA LYS A 397 -1.67 1.86 21.71
C LYS A 397 -1.09 2.90 20.74
N ALA A 398 -1.73 3.12 19.60
CA ALA A 398 -1.29 4.10 18.60
C ALA A 398 -1.25 5.53 19.17
N LYS A 399 -2.21 5.88 20.03
CA LYS A 399 -2.24 7.17 20.72
C LYS A 399 -1.10 7.34 21.72
N ALA A 400 -0.75 6.28 22.45
CA ALA A 400 0.40 6.30 23.36
C ALA A 400 1.73 6.41 22.58
N GLU A 401 1.88 5.68 21.48
CA GLU A 401 3.02 5.75 20.56
C GLU A 401 3.19 7.17 20.02
N GLY A 402 2.15 7.77 19.44
CA GLY A 402 2.23 9.13 18.89
C GLY A 402 2.60 10.21 19.92
N ILE A 403 2.17 10.06 21.18
CA ILE A 403 2.57 10.98 22.26
C ILE A 403 4.05 10.83 22.61
N LEU A 404 4.53 9.58 22.74
CA LEU A 404 5.91 9.27 23.05
C LEU A 404 6.87 9.73 21.93
N GLU A 405 6.50 9.47 20.68
CA GLU A 405 7.23 9.93 19.49
C GLU A 405 7.25 11.45 19.40
N GLY A 406 6.14 12.12 19.77
CA GLY A 406 6.07 13.57 19.88
C GLY A 406 7.08 14.14 20.88
N TYR A 407 7.16 13.56 22.08
CA TYR A 407 8.16 13.97 23.08
C TYR A 407 9.59 13.72 22.61
N ALA A 408 9.88 12.51 22.10
CA ALA A 408 11.20 12.16 21.62
C ALA A 408 11.67 13.07 20.47
N SER A 409 10.76 13.38 19.53
CA SER A 409 11.04 14.26 18.40
C SER A 409 11.29 15.70 18.86
N GLU A 410 10.47 16.24 19.76
CA GLU A 410 10.65 17.61 20.23
C GLU A 410 11.95 17.78 21.05
N MET A 411 12.32 16.77 21.84
CA MET A 411 13.59 16.74 22.57
C MET A 411 14.80 16.60 21.64
N LYS A 412 14.73 15.69 20.66
CA LYS A 412 15.81 15.48 19.68
C LYS A 412 16.05 16.72 18.84
N ASN A 413 14.99 17.37 18.38
CA ASN A 413 15.08 18.62 17.63
C ASN A 413 15.74 19.75 18.46
N ALA A 414 15.49 19.80 19.77
CA ALA A 414 16.10 20.81 20.64
C ALA A 414 17.62 20.62 20.81
N VAL A 415 18.10 19.37 20.79
CA VAL A 415 19.54 19.03 20.87
C VAL A 415 20.23 19.18 19.50
N GLU A 416 19.52 18.93 18.40
CA GLU A 416 20.04 19.07 17.04
C GLU A 416 20.02 20.52 16.53
N ASP A 417 19.10 21.37 17.01
CA ASP A 417 19.06 22.80 16.67
C ASP A 417 20.17 23.58 17.39
N GLY A 418 21.19 23.96 16.63
CA GLY A 418 22.36 24.69 17.15
C GLY A 418 22.06 26.00 17.87
N LYS A 419 20.93 26.68 17.61
CA LYS A 419 20.54 27.92 18.30
C LYS A 419 19.89 27.66 19.66
N ILE A 420 19.16 26.55 19.78
CA ILE A 420 18.54 26.13 21.04
C ILE A 420 19.61 25.49 21.90
N ARG A 421 20.39 24.56 21.32
CA ARG A 421 21.49 23.86 21.98
C ARG A 421 22.49 24.79 22.64
N SER A 422 22.88 25.89 21.98
CA SER A 422 23.81 26.87 22.55
C SER A 422 23.28 27.61 23.79
N LYS A 423 21.96 27.57 24.03
CA LYS A 423 21.30 28.19 25.20
C LYS A 423 21.02 27.19 26.33
N LEU A 424 21.27 25.89 26.11
CA LEU A 424 21.06 24.85 27.11
C LEU A 424 22.30 24.71 27.99
N GLU A 425 22.10 24.54 29.29
CA GLU A 425 23.19 24.17 30.19
C GLU A 425 23.65 22.72 29.89
N PRO A 426 24.97 22.42 29.91
CA PRO A 426 25.47 21.08 29.59
C PRO A 426 24.88 19.95 30.47
N ALA A 427 24.54 20.27 31.72
CA ALA A 427 23.88 19.33 32.62
C ALA A 427 22.44 19.00 32.19
N PHE A 428 21.74 19.97 31.61
CA PHE A 428 20.37 19.81 31.12
C PHE A 428 20.35 19.13 29.74
N GLU A 429 21.33 19.42 28.87
CA GLU A 429 21.53 18.70 27.60
C GLU A 429 21.67 17.18 27.84
N LYS A 430 22.52 16.78 28.79
CA LYS A 430 22.67 15.38 29.18
C LYS A 430 21.37 14.74 29.70
N GLN A 431 20.59 15.49 30.48
CA GLN A 431 19.28 15.00 30.95
C GLN A 431 18.29 14.79 29.80
N ILE A 432 18.36 15.60 28.74
CA ILE A 432 17.54 15.42 27.53
C ILE A 432 17.98 14.18 26.76
N GLU A 433 19.29 13.93 26.62
CA GLU A 433 19.79 12.72 25.97
C GLU A 433 19.38 11.43 26.71
N ASP A 434 19.49 11.42 28.04
CA ASP A 434 19.04 10.30 28.89
C ASP A 434 17.52 10.10 28.79
N ALA A 435 16.76 11.20 28.72
CA ALA A 435 15.31 11.19 28.50
C ALA A 435 14.91 10.57 27.17
N ILE A 436 15.62 10.91 26.08
CA ILE A 436 15.38 10.35 24.74
C ILE A 436 15.64 8.84 24.75
N LEU A 437 16.72 8.38 25.39
CA LEU A 437 17.03 6.96 25.49
C LEU A 437 15.95 6.18 26.26
N HIS A 438 15.46 6.76 27.36
CA HIS A 438 14.37 6.16 28.14
C HIS A 438 13.05 6.11 27.37
N LEU A 439 12.69 7.18 26.64
CA LEU A 439 11.51 7.21 25.76
C LEU A 439 11.60 6.19 24.61
N THR A 440 12.79 6.02 24.02
CA THR A 440 13.03 5.04 22.95
C THR A 440 12.78 3.61 23.44
N ARG A 441 13.27 3.27 24.65
CA ARG A 441 13.01 1.95 25.25
C ARG A 441 11.53 1.73 25.57
N TRP A 442 10.82 2.78 25.95
CA TRP A 442 9.37 2.73 26.14
C TRP A 442 8.62 2.51 24.84
N LEU A 443 9.02 3.17 23.74
CA LEU A 443 8.48 2.94 22.41
C LEU A 443 8.68 1.49 21.97
N ASP A 444 9.88 0.95 22.15
CA ASP A 444 10.16 -0.47 21.85
C ASP A 444 9.27 -1.41 22.69
N TYR A 445 9.07 -1.11 23.98
CA TYR A 445 8.20 -1.90 24.85
C TYR A 445 6.72 -1.83 24.43
N VAL A 446 6.22 -0.65 24.06
CA VAL A 446 4.84 -0.48 23.58
C VAL A 446 4.66 -1.24 22.26
N GLN A 447 5.63 -1.15 21.34
CA GLN A 447 5.58 -1.84 20.05
C GLN A 447 5.61 -3.36 20.19
N LEU A 448 6.45 -3.90 21.08
CA LEU A 448 6.70 -5.35 21.23
C LEU A 448 5.76 -6.08 22.21
N SER A 449 5.05 -5.37 23.09
CA SER A 449 4.25 -6.02 24.14
C SER A 449 2.79 -6.25 23.73
N GLU A 450 2.21 -7.37 24.19
CA GLU A 450 0.76 -7.61 24.24
C GLU A 450 0.07 -6.83 25.38
N ALA A 451 0.69 -5.75 25.87
CA ALA A 451 0.37 -5.14 27.16
C ALA A 451 -1.11 -4.75 27.31
N ASP A 452 -1.59 -4.91 28.53
CA ASP A 452 -2.91 -4.51 29.00
C ASP A 452 -3.10 -2.99 28.82
N GLU A 453 -4.24 -2.59 28.25
CA GLU A 453 -4.64 -1.20 28.02
C GLU A 453 -4.52 -0.33 29.29
N ASN A 454 -4.85 -0.91 30.45
CA ASN A 454 -4.77 -0.21 31.73
C ASN A 454 -3.33 0.11 32.14
N LEU A 455 -2.40 -0.78 31.79
CA LEU A 455 -0.98 -0.59 32.06
C LEU A 455 -0.42 0.53 31.16
N ILE A 456 -0.78 0.54 29.87
CA ILE A 456 -0.39 1.61 28.93
C ILE A 456 -0.90 2.97 29.41
N LYS A 457 -2.18 3.06 29.81
CA LYS A 457 -2.78 4.31 30.32
C LYS A 457 -2.09 4.81 31.59
N LYS A 458 -1.79 3.91 32.53
CA LYS A 458 -1.07 4.26 33.76
C LYS A 458 0.32 4.80 33.45
N ASN A 459 1.08 4.09 32.63
CA ASN A 459 2.45 4.45 32.29
C ASN A 459 2.52 5.76 31.49
N LEU A 460 1.57 5.97 30.55
CA LEU A 460 1.49 7.21 29.80
C LEU A 460 1.27 8.42 30.72
N LYS A 461 0.47 8.27 31.78
CA LYS A 461 0.24 9.34 32.76
C LYS A 461 1.52 9.67 33.53
N GLU A 462 2.28 8.66 33.95
CA GLU A 462 3.56 8.83 34.66
C GLU A 462 4.64 9.46 33.76
N ILE A 463 4.70 9.02 32.50
CA ILE A 463 5.60 9.56 31.47
C ILE A 463 5.30 11.04 31.20
N LYS A 464 4.03 11.41 31.00
CA LYS A 464 3.64 12.82 30.79
C LYS A 464 4.08 13.70 31.95
N GLN A 465 3.82 13.27 33.19
CA GLN A 465 4.26 14.01 34.38
C GLN A 465 5.77 14.23 34.44
N TYR A 466 6.54 13.25 33.98
CA TYR A 466 8.00 13.34 33.98
C TYR A 466 8.53 14.22 32.85
N TYR A 467 7.95 14.16 31.64
CA TYR A 467 8.51 14.82 30.45
C TYR A 467 7.88 16.16 30.06
N ASP A 468 6.65 16.46 30.50
CA ASP A 468 6.03 17.77 30.29
C ASP A 468 6.90 18.95 30.80
N PRO A 469 7.57 18.85 31.98
CA PRO A 469 8.49 19.89 32.44
C PRO A 469 9.70 20.10 31.51
N PHE A 470 10.22 19.04 30.89
CA PHE A 470 11.34 19.13 29.94
C PHE A 470 10.92 19.87 28.68
N ILE A 471 9.76 19.54 28.12
CA ILE A 471 9.20 20.20 26.94
C ILE A 471 8.90 21.67 27.22
N ALA A 472 8.33 21.98 28.38
CA ALA A 472 8.06 23.36 28.78
C ALA A 472 9.35 24.18 28.86
N LYS A 473 10.42 23.62 29.43
CA LYS A 473 11.72 24.27 29.52
C LYS A 473 12.40 24.43 28.16
N ILE A 474 12.31 23.44 27.28
CA ILE A 474 12.79 23.55 25.88
C ILE A 474 12.07 24.68 25.13
N LYS A 475 10.75 24.81 25.31
CA LYS A 475 9.95 25.87 24.67
C LYS A 475 10.28 27.27 25.17
N GLN A 476 10.86 27.42 26.36
CA GLN A 476 11.35 28.72 26.86
C GLN A 476 12.63 29.19 26.15
N HIS A 477 13.34 28.28 25.47
CA HIS A 477 14.61 28.57 24.76
C HIS A 477 14.46 28.65 23.23
N LYS A 478 13.32 28.20 22.68
CA LYS A 478 12.86 28.50 21.32
C LYS A 478 12.60 30.00 21.20
#